data_AF-A0A6A8BUQ2-F1
#
_entry.id   AF-A0A6A8BUQ2-F1
#
_cell.length_a   1.000
_cell.length_b   1.000
_cell.length_c   1.000
_cell.angle_alpha   90.00
_cell.angle_beta   90.00
_cell.angle_gamma   90.00
#
_symmetry.space_group_name_H-M   'P 1'
#
loop_
_entity.id
_entity.type
_entity.pdbx_description
1 polymer ?
#
loop_
_entity_poly.entity_id
_entity_poly.type
_entity_poly.pdbx_seq_one_letter_code
_entity_poly.pdbx_strand_id
1 'polypeptide(L)'
;MTKRDYKRPKERGQKHMPLFLTKEIIIERFRKKHGDRYDYSLVEFKGCDSYVSIICKEHGVFNQRADGHAEGKNCPKCVKRHKPTTREFIESCLNIFGDQFDYSKTEYINTRTKIAVTCKDHGDFEIGPFNHKKSKFGGCPDCAPNKKHDVQSFIKKAISIHGDKYSYIHIGDLKNTRAKIKIECKEHGIFIQIADQHIHGRGCPKCAMVKIKAKTSLGLDEFIRLANQIHDHKYDYSKVKYINGYTKVKIICPAHGIFEQRPHGHLQTRGCKECGNESKFNFQRSSYIEHCDKVSRGLSNLYVILCRNNEEAFYKIGITLHSVEKRFKGVMPYKYKKVKLIRGNASFVWDLEKRLHGMLKEYACKPQIKFAGDTECFSQLTKDVEKLLDNFDSTNQMQLIA
;
A
#
# COMPACT_ATOMS: atom_id res chain seq x y z
N MET A 1 51.87 -5.17 -66.01
CA MET A 1 50.59 -5.77 -65.56
C MET A 1 49.44 -4.89 -66.02
N THR A 2 48.64 -5.42 -66.94
CA THR A 2 47.19 -5.24 -67.14
C THR A 2 46.54 -3.84 -67.10
N LYS A 3 46.02 -3.39 -68.27
CA LYS A 3 44.56 -3.33 -68.65
C LYS A 3 43.92 -1.99 -68.25
N ARG A 4 43.05 -1.31 -69.00
CA ARG A 4 42.37 -1.42 -70.31
C ARG A 4 41.84 0.02 -70.55
N ASP A 5 42.18 0.73 -71.62
CA ASP A 5 41.62 0.65 -72.97
C ASP A 5 40.11 0.93 -73.11
N TYR A 6 39.84 1.96 -73.94
CA TYR A 6 38.87 2.01 -75.05
C TYR A 6 37.76 3.10 -75.11
N LYS A 7 37.96 3.99 -76.11
CA LYS A 7 37.10 4.31 -77.28
C LYS A 7 36.17 5.55 -77.29
N ARG A 8 36.55 6.48 -78.19
CA ARG A 8 35.73 7.38 -79.05
C ARG A 8 34.73 6.58 -79.94
N PRO A 9 33.70 7.17 -80.63
CA PRO A 9 33.71 8.48 -81.31
C PRO A 9 32.39 9.30 -81.29
N LYS A 10 32.48 10.51 -81.86
CA LYS A 10 31.38 11.45 -82.17
C LYS A 10 30.72 11.06 -83.49
N GLU A 11 29.39 11.12 -83.55
CA GLU A 11 28.65 11.32 -84.80
C GLU A 11 27.75 12.54 -84.71
N ARG A 12 27.77 13.35 -85.77
CA ARG A 12 26.92 14.53 -85.98
C ARG A 12 25.69 14.09 -86.75
N GLY A 13 24.52 14.58 -86.35
CA GLY A 13 23.32 14.63 -87.16
C GLY A 13 22.49 15.84 -86.75
N GLN A 14 22.56 16.91 -87.54
CA GLN A 14 21.67 18.07 -87.43
C GLN A 14 20.27 17.69 -87.95
N LYS A 15 19.22 18.22 -87.30
CA LYS A 15 18.17 19.02 -87.95
C LYS A 15 17.37 19.78 -86.87
N HIS A 16 17.35 21.10 -87.01
CA HIS A 16 16.64 22.06 -86.17
C HIS A 16 15.11 21.89 -86.26
N MET A 17 14.43 22.01 -85.13
CA MET A 17 13.10 22.63 -85.00
C MET A 17 13.12 23.47 -83.71
N PRO A 18 12.69 24.74 -83.71
CA PRO A 18 12.61 25.52 -82.49
C PRO A 18 11.47 24.90 -81.66
N LEU A 19 11.81 24.18 -80.60
CA LEU A 19 10.83 23.62 -79.67
C LEU A 19 10.15 24.79 -78.96
N PHE A 20 9.04 25.27 -79.51
CA PHE A 20 8.02 25.93 -78.70
C PHE A 20 7.77 25.00 -77.51
N LEU A 21 8.14 25.46 -76.32
CA LEU A 21 7.99 24.68 -75.12
C LEU A 21 6.49 24.53 -74.89
N THR A 22 5.92 23.36 -75.17
CA THR A 22 4.49 23.11 -74.93
C THR A 22 4.26 22.69 -73.48
N LYS A 23 3.00 22.69 -73.05
CA LYS A 23 2.58 22.25 -71.71
C LYS A 23 3.06 20.83 -71.41
N GLU A 24 3.02 19.94 -72.39
CA GLU A 24 3.40 18.54 -72.26
C GLU A 24 4.91 18.40 -72.05
N ILE A 25 5.71 19.12 -72.85
CA ILE A 25 7.17 19.08 -72.79
C ILE A 25 7.69 19.63 -71.45
N ILE A 26 7.07 20.69 -70.92
CA ILE A 26 7.51 21.25 -69.64
C ILE A 26 7.12 20.37 -68.44
N ILE A 27 5.95 19.71 -68.49
CA ILE A 27 5.55 18.74 -67.46
C ILE A 27 6.49 17.52 -67.48
N GLU A 28 6.91 17.05 -68.66
CA GLU A 28 7.91 15.98 -68.77
C GLU A 28 9.25 16.39 -68.14
N ARG A 29 9.70 17.64 -68.37
CA ARG A 29 10.90 18.19 -67.71
C ARG A 29 10.74 18.25 -66.19
N PHE A 30 9.56 18.64 -65.69
CA PHE A 30 9.29 18.66 -64.26
C PHE A 30 9.36 17.26 -63.65
N ARG A 31 8.72 16.26 -64.28
CA ARG A 31 8.78 14.86 -63.86
C ARG A 31 10.20 14.30 -63.91
N LYS A 32 10.97 14.60 -64.96
CA LYS A 32 12.37 14.18 -65.07
C LYS A 32 13.24 14.76 -63.95
N LYS A 33 12.94 15.98 -63.49
CA LYS A 33 13.72 16.66 -62.45
C LYS A 33 13.32 16.26 -61.03
N HIS A 34 12.03 16.08 -60.78
CA HIS A 34 11.47 15.91 -59.44
C HIS A 34 10.86 14.52 -59.17
N GLY A 35 10.82 13.64 -60.18
CA GLY A 35 10.15 12.35 -60.10
C GLY A 35 8.66 12.51 -59.80
N ASP A 36 8.13 11.61 -58.97
CA ASP A 36 6.71 11.55 -58.59
C ASP A 36 6.33 12.46 -57.41
N ARG A 37 7.15 13.46 -57.08
CA ARG A 37 6.93 14.31 -55.89
C ARG A 37 5.80 15.34 -56.04
N TYR A 38 5.42 15.65 -57.28
CA TYR A 38 4.43 16.68 -57.59
C TYR A 38 3.39 16.15 -58.56
N ASP A 39 2.18 16.67 -58.45
CA ASP A 39 1.09 16.49 -59.40
C ASP A 39 0.89 17.81 -60.17
N TYR A 40 0.80 17.67 -61.50
CA TYR A 40 0.76 18.76 -62.47
C TYR A 40 -0.62 18.91 -63.12
N SER A 41 -1.66 18.30 -62.54
CA SER A 41 -3.04 18.35 -63.06
C SER A 41 -3.59 19.77 -63.18
N LEU A 42 -3.10 20.72 -62.38
CA LEU A 42 -3.50 22.13 -62.39
C LEU A 42 -2.56 23.06 -63.17
N VAL A 43 -1.61 22.51 -63.94
CA VAL A 43 -0.65 23.33 -64.69
C VAL A 43 -1.32 23.94 -65.92
N GLU A 44 -1.45 25.26 -65.93
CA GLU A 44 -1.78 26.05 -67.12
C GLU A 44 -0.52 26.74 -67.63
N PHE A 45 0.06 26.23 -68.72
CA PHE A 45 1.33 26.75 -69.22
C PHE A 45 1.11 27.82 -70.31
N LYS A 46 1.55 29.04 -70.05
CA LYS A 46 1.50 30.17 -71.00
C LYS A 46 2.88 30.60 -71.51
N GLY A 47 3.96 30.20 -70.82
CA GLY A 47 5.35 30.54 -71.13
C GLY A 47 6.32 30.16 -70.00
N CYS A 48 7.62 30.10 -70.27
CA CYS A 48 8.65 29.71 -69.29
C CYS A 48 8.68 30.62 -68.05
N ASP A 49 8.36 31.89 -68.25
CA ASP A 49 8.33 32.93 -67.25
C ASP A 49 7.00 33.03 -66.50
N SER A 50 5.96 32.36 -67.00
CA SER A 50 4.63 32.32 -66.38
C SER A 50 4.62 31.49 -65.10
N TYR A 51 3.76 31.90 -64.16
CA TYR A 51 3.48 31.14 -62.95
C TYR A 51 2.54 29.98 -63.26
N VAL A 52 2.89 28.79 -62.79
CA VAL A 52 2.08 27.58 -62.89
C VAL A 52 1.67 27.12 -61.49
N SER A 53 0.47 26.57 -61.38
CA SER A 53 -0.03 25.96 -60.15
C SER A 53 0.34 24.48 -60.11
N ILE A 54 1.13 24.11 -59.09
CA ILE A 54 1.69 22.76 -58.93
C ILE A 54 1.21 22.21 -57.59
N ILE A 55 0.83 20.94 -57.56
CA ILE A 55 0.39 20.27 -56.34
C ILE A 55 1.57 19.51 -55.76
N CYS A 56 2.04 19.90 -54.57
CA CYS A 56 2.95 19.07 -53.80
C CYS A 56 2.15 18.01 -53.05
N LYS A 57 2.52 16.73 -53.22
CA LYS A 57 1.83 15.61 -52.55
C LYS A 57 1.80 15.74 -51.02
N GLU A 58 2.79 16.39 -50.43
CA GLU A 58 2.87 16.61 -48.98
C GLU A 58 2.27 17.94 -48.52
N HIS A 59 2.31 18.98 -49.35
CA HIS A 59 2.11 20.37 -48.91
C HIS A 59 0.97 21.13 -49.61
N GLY A 60 0.27 20.47 -50.53
CA GLY A 60 -0.85 21.03 -51.29
C GLY A 60 -0.42 21.92 -52.47
N VAL A 61 -1.36 22.70 -52.99
CA VAL A 61 -1.18 23.57 -54.17
C VAL A 61 -0.26 24.76 -53.85
N PHE A 62 0.68 25.06 -54.73
CA PHE A 62 1.53 26.25 -54.67
C PHE A 62 1.80 26.81 -56.07
N ASN A 63 2.13 28.10 -56.16
CA ASN A 63 2.43 28.78 -57.42
C ASN A 63 3.94 29.02 -57.56
N GLN A 64 4.50 28.72 -58.72
CA GLN A 64 5.91 28.93 -59.02
C GLN A 64 6.11 29.19 -60.52
N ARG A 65 7.15 29.96 -60.89
CA ARG A 65 7.51 30.14 -62.30
C ARG A 65 7.95 28.81 -62.93
N ALA A 66 7.50 28.56 -64.15
CA ALA A 66 7.75 27.30 -64.83
C ALA A 66 9.25 27.04 -65.05
N ASP A 67 10.04 28.05 -65.43
CA ASP A 67 11.49 27.95 -65.58
C ASP A 67 12.18 27.52 -64.27
N GLY A 68 11.86 28.20 -63.17
CA GLY A 68 12.44 27.91 -61.86
C GLY A 68 12.08 26.53 -61.35
N HIS A 69 10.87 26.04 -61.63
CA HIS A 69 10.50 24.68 -61.27
C HIS A 69 11.27 23.64 -62.11
N ALA A 70 11.42 23.87 -63.43
CA ALA A 70 12.22 23.01 -64.30
C ALA A 70 13.71 22.95 -63.91
N GLU A 71 14.25 24.04 -63.37
CA GLU A 71 15.62 24.10 -62.83
C GLU A 71 15.80 23.28 -61.54
N GLY A 72 14.72 22.87 -60.88
CA GLY A 72 14.76 22.07 -59.66
C GLY A 72 14.35 22.80 -58.38
N LYS A 73 13.73 23.99 -58.47
CA LYS A 73 13.19 24.65 -57.28
C LYS A 73 11.98 23.86 -56.77
N ASN A 74 12.09 23.41 -55.52
CA ASN A 74 11.03 22.64 -54.86
C ASN A 74 9.98 23.58 -54.25
N CYS A 75 8.89 23.01 -53.73
CA CYS A 75 7.86 23.78 -53.04
C CYS A 75 8.42 24.57 -51.84
N PRO A 76 7.95 25.79 -51.52
CA PRO A 76 8.52 26.58 -50.43
C PRO A 76 8.51 25.89 -49.05
N LYS A 77 7.49 25.06 -48.80
CA LYS A 77 7.39 24.22 -47.59
C LYS A 77 8.42 23.08 -47.58
N CYS A 78 8.75 22.53 -48.74
CA CYS A 78 9.78 21.51 -48.94
C CYS A 78 11.22 22.03 -48.71
N VAL A 79 11.46 23.33 -48.96
CA VAL A 79 12.82 23.96 -48.91
C VAL A 79 13.06 24.73 -47.60
N LYS A 80 12.26 24.50 -46.55
CA LYS A 80 12.41 25.14 -45.22
C LYS A 80 12.48 26.69 -45.25
N ARG A 81 11.76 27.36 -46.17
CA ARG A 81 11.57 28.84 -46.13
C ARG A 81 10.23 29.27 -45.52
N HIS A 82 9.50 28.33 -44.92
CA HIS A 82 8.24 28.61 -44.23
C HIS A 82 8.47 29.30 -42.88
N LYS A 83 7.86 30.46 -42.67
CA LYS A 83 7.77 31.08 -41.33
C LYS A 83 6.55 30.49 -40.63
N PRO A 84 6.71 29.80 -39.50
CA PRO A 84 5.57 29.21 -38.81
C PRO A 84 4.64 30.29 -38.27
N THR A 85 3.34 30.03 -38.41
CA THR A 85 2.28 30.76 -37.71
C THR A 85 2.33 30.49 -36.21
N THR A 86 1.63 31.28 -35.40
CA THR A 86 1.51 31.02 -33.96
C THR A 86 0.97 29.63 -33.65
N ARG A 87 -0.02 29.17 -34.42
CA ARG A 87 -0.57 27.82 -34.28
C ARG A 87 0.48 26.73 -34.55
N GLU A 88 1.21 26.81 -35.66
CA GLU A 88 2.24 25.83 -35.99
C GLU A 88 3.42 25.87 -34.99
N PHE A 89 3.73 27.04 -34.44
CA PHE A 89 4.70 27.15 -33.35
C PHE A 89 4.22 26.40 -32.11
N ILE A 90 2.97 26.62 -31.68
CA ILE A 90 2.38 25.93 -30.52
C ILE A 90 2.35 24.42 -30.74
N GLU A 91 1.89 23.94 -31.90
CA GLU A 91 1.88 22.51 -32.23
C GLU A 91 3.28 21.90 -32.15
N SER A 92 4.30 22.61 -32.66
CA SER A 92 5.69 22.14 -32.56
C SER A 92 6.22 22.12 -31.12
N CYS A 93 5.72 22.98 -30.25
CA CYS A 93 6.09 23.01 -28.83
C CYS A 93 5.36 21.92 -28.04
N LEU A 94 4.08 21.67 -28.32
CA LEU A 94 3.31 20.54 -27.79
C LEU A 94 3.96 19.20 -28.17
N ASN A 95 4.51 19.08 -29.38
CA ASN A 95 5.24 17.87 -29.78
C ASN A 95 6.54 17.62 -28.99
N ILE A 96 7.17 18.68 -28.45
CA ILE A 96 8.43 18.57 -27.69
C ILE A 96 8.15 18.38 -26.20
N PHE A 97 7.25 19.18 -25.64
CA PHE A 97 7.02 19.26 -24.20
C PHE A 97 5.73 18.56 -23.75
N GLY A 98 4.90 18.10 -24.68
CA GLY A 98 3.60 17.52 -24.38
C GLY A 98 2.71 18.52 -23.66
N ASP A 99 2.14 18.08 -22.55
CA ASP A 99 1.17 18.83 -21.75
C ASP A 99 1.82 19.63 -20.59
N GLN A 100 3.14 19.86 -20.63
CA GLN A 100 3.86 20.54 -19.54
C GLN A 100 3.66 22.06 -19.52
N PHE A 101 3.27 22.66 -20.65
CA PHE A 101 3.13 24.11 -20.80
C PHE A 101 1.80 24.48 -21.45
N ASP A 102 1.21 25.58 -21.00
CA ASP A 102 0.05 26.20 -21.60
C ASP A 102 0.47 27.44 -22.41
N TYR A 103 0.00 27.47 -23.65
CA TYR A 103 0.31 28.47 -24.67
C TYR A 103 -0.90 29.38 -24.98
N SER A 104 -1.93 29.37 -24.14
CA SER A 104 -3.15 30.19 -24.34
C SER A 104 -2.87 31.69 -24.45
N LYS A 105 -1.75 32.15 -23.86
CA LYS A 105 -1.29 33.55 -23.91
C LYS A 105 -0.13 33.78 -24.88
N THR A 106 0.23 32.77 -25.69
CA THR A 106 1.40 32.83 -26.58
C THR A 106 1.05 33.46 -27.92
N GLU A 107 1.73 34.54 -28.27
CA GLU A 107 1.71 35.14 -29.60
C GLU A 107 3.10 35.06 -30.25
N TYR A 108 3.23 34.24 -31.31
CA TYR A 108 4.51 34.05 -31.99
C TYR A 108 4.66 34.99 -33.17
N ILE A 109 5.66 35.86 -33.09
CA ILE A 109 6.00 36.83 -34.16
C ILE A 109 7.23 36.35 -34.95
N ASN A 110 8.31 36.00 -34.26
CA ASN A 110 9.56 35.51 -34.86
C ASN A 110 10.41 34.79 -33.82
N THR A 111 11.58 34.27 -34.20
CA THR A 111 12.45 33.48 -33.30
C THR A 111 13.15 34.28 -32.19
N ARG A 112 13.14 35.61 -32.27
CA ARG A 112 13.85 36.53 -31.35
C ARG A 112 12.90 37.22 -30.36
N THR A 113 11.69 37.55 -30.78
CA THR A 113 10.68 38.18 -29.91
C THR A 113 10.24 37.19 -28.84
N LYS A 114 10.25 37.62 -27.57
CA LYS A 114 9.83 36.79 -26.44
C LYS A 114 8.35 36.42 -26.56
N ILE A 115 8.03 35.23 -26.07
CA ILE A 115 6.68 34.71 -25.94
C ILE A 115 6.33 34.53 -24.47
N ALA A 116 5.06 34.75 -24.13
CA ALA A 116 4.51 34.39 -22.82
C ALA A 116 4.09 32.92 -22.83
N VAL A 117 4.60 32.14 -21.88
CA VAL A 117 4.33 30.72 -21.72
C VAL A 117 3.99 30.44 -20.25
N THR A 118 3.03 29.56 -20.01
CA THR A 118 2.63 29.19 -18.65
C THR A 118 3.12 27.78 -18.33
N CYS A 119 4.00 27.64 -17.34
CA CYS A 119 4.37 26.33 -16.80
C CYS A 119 3.28 25.85 -15.84
N LYS A 120 2.75 24.64 -16.00
CA LYS A 120 1.69 24.14 -15.11
C LYS A 120 2.11 24.07 -13.64
N ASP A 121 3.40 23.85 -13.38
CA ASP A 121 3.93 23.75 -12.02
C ASP A 121 4.39 25.10 -11.42
N HIS A 122 4.77 26.07 -12.26
CA HIS A 122 5.49 27.28 -11.82
C HIS A 122 4.90 28.61 -12.31
N GLY A 123 3.83 28.57 -13.12
CA GLY A 123 3.13 29.76 -13.60
C GLY A 123 3.74 30.44 -14.83
N ASP A 124 3.33 31.68 -15.07
CA ASP A 124 3.62 32.46 -16.28
C ASP A 124 5.08 32.96 -16.31
N PHE A 125 5.73 32.85 -17.47
CA PHE A 125 7.06 33.39 -17.71
C PHE A 125 7.25 33.82 -19.17
N GLU A 126 8.24 34.69 -19.41
CA GLU A 126 8.62 35.09 -20.76
C GLU A 126 9.92 34.41 -21.20
N ILE A 127 9.94 33.92 -22.44
CA ILE A 127 11.14 33.30 -23.01
C ILE A 127 11.22 33.53 -24.53
N GLY A 128 12.43 33.58 -25.08
CA GLY A 128 12.63 33.58 -26.53
C GLY A 128 12.25 32.22 -27.15
N PRO A 129 11.49 32.16 -28.27
CA PRO A 129 11.05 30.91 -28.91
C PRO A 129 12.16 29.91 -29.22
N PHE A 130 13.34 30.41 -29.63
CA PHE A 130 14.51 29.57 -29.85
C PHE A 130 15.02 28.92 -28.55
N ASN A 131 15.08 29.69 -27.46
CA ASN A 131 15.53 29.20 -26.15
C ASN A 131 14.52 28.24 -25.53
N HIS A 132 13.22 28.50 -25.72
CA HIS A 132 12.15 27.63 -25.28
C HIS A 132 12.32 26.23 -25.89
N LYS A 133 12.44 26.12 -27.22
CA LYS A 133 12.64 24.84 -27.93
C LYS A 133 13.97 24.17 -27.64
N LYS A 134 15.05 24.94 -27.45
CA LYS A 134 16.40 24.40 -27.21
C LYS A 134 16.56 23.84 -25.80
N SER A 135 15.84 24.39 -24.82
CA SER A 135 15.99 24.01 -23.41
C SER A 135 15.31 22.67 -23.14
N LYS A 136 16.03 21.77 -22.45
CA LYS A 136 15.49 20.48 -21.98
C LYS A 136 14.25 20.65 -21.09
N PHE A 137 14.15 21.78 -20.39
CA PHE A 137 13.07 22.07 -19.44
C PHE A 137 12.16 23.20 -19.94
N GLY A 138 12.12 23.46 -21.25
CA GLY A 138 11.34 24.57 -21.83
C GLY A 138 11.82 25.97 -21.42
N GLY A 139 12.91 26.06 -20.66
CA GLY A 139 13.48 27.31 -20.17
C GLY A 139 12.65 28.01 -19.10
N CYS A 140 11.74 27.28 -18.44
CA CYS A 140 11.12 27.75 -17.20
C CYS A 140 12.22 27.99 -16.15
N PRO A 141 12.28 29.18 -15.52
CA PRO A 141 13.30 29.52 -14.53
C PRO A 141 13.34 28.59 -13.32
N ASP A 142 12.20 27.98 -12.98
CA ASP A 142 12.03 27.12 -11.80
C ASP A 142 12.17 25.63 -12.12
N CYS A 143 12.00 25.22 -13.39
CA CYS A 143 12.29 23.86 -13.82
C CYS A 143 13.80 23.60 -14.03
N ALA A 144 14.64 24.64 -14.09
CA ALA A 144 16.07 24.50 -14.34
C ALA A 144 16.85 24.08 -13.06
N PRO A 145 17.70 23.03 -13.11
CA PRO A 145 18.31 22.43 -11.92
C PRO A 145 19.40 23.26 -11.21
N ASN A 146 19.81 24.41 -11.77
CA ASN A 146 20.94 25.22 -11.27
C ASN A 146 20.51 26.63 -10.83
N LYS A 147 19.41 26.75 -10.08
CA LYS A 147 19.08 28.01 -9.41
C LYS A 147 19.91 28.11 -8.12
N LYS A 148 20.54 29.26 -7.86
CA LYS A 148 21.04 29.58 -6.51
C LYS A 148 19.84 29.46 -5.56
N HIS A 149 19.92 28.61 -4.56
CA HIS A 149 18.81 28.39 -3.65
C HIS A 149 18.73 29.57 -2.68
N ASP A 150 17.76 30.44 -2.94
CA ASP A 150 17.44 31.54 -2.05
C ASP A 150 16.79 31.00 -0.78
N VAL A 151 17.39 31.33 0.37
CA VAL A 151 16.90 30.96 1.70
C VAL A 151 15.50 31.53 1.93
N GLN A 152 15.19 32.73 1.42
CA GLN A 152 13.88 33.35 1.60
C GLN A 152 12.78 32.58 0.85
N SER A 153 13.04 32.17 -0.38
CA SER A 153 12.15 31.28 -1.14
C SER A 153 11.88 29.95 -0.40
N PHE A 154 12.93 29.33 0.16
CA PHE A 154 12.77 28.14 0.99
C PHE A 154 11.86 28.39 2.21
N ILE A 155 12.11 29.46 2.96
CA ILE A 155 11.34 29.77 4.18
C ILE A 155 9.86 30.01 3.83
N LYS A 156 9.57 30.77 2.77
CA LYS A 156 8.18 31.00 2.32
C LYS A 156 7.46 29.69 2.01
N LYS A 157 8.10 28.78 1.27
CA LYS A 157 7.53 27.47 0.93
C LYS A 157 7.40 26.56 2.15
N ALA A 158 8.35 26.62 3.09
CA ALA A 158 8.28 25.82 4.31
C ALA A 158 7.13 26.30 5.23
N ILE A 159 6.92 27.61 5.36
CA ILE A 159 5.80 28.21 6.09
C ILE A 159 4.46 27.84 5.44
N SER A 160 4.34 27.86 4.11
CA SER A 160 3.06 27.50 3.47
C SER A 160 2.65 26.04 3.71
N ILE A 161 3.62 25.14 3.90
CA ILE A 161 3.37 23.71 4.13
C ILE A 161 3.13 23.40 5.60
N HIS A 162 3.96 23.96 6.48
CA HIS A 162 3.97 23.60 7.89
C HIS A 162 3.23 24.59 8.79
N GLY A 163 2.88 25.76 8.26
CA GLY A 163 2.37 26.89 9.03
C GLY A 163 3.41 27.38 10.03
N ASP A 164 2.94 27.72 11.22
CA ASP A 164 3.73 28.31 12.29
C ASP A 164 4.39 27.28 13.23
N LYS A 165 4.69 26.07 12.72
CA LYS A 165 5.21 24.95 13.53
C LYS A 165 6.73 24.98 13.74
N TYR A 166 7.46 25.68 12.87
CA TYR A 166 8.91 25.67 12.85
C TYR A 166 9.49 27.07 12.80
N SER A 167 10.66 27.23 13.40
CA SER A 167 11.51 28.40 13.30
C SER A 167 12.73 28.07 12.42
N TYR A 168 13.11 29.03 11.57
CA TYR A 168 14.15 28.88 10.56
C TYR A 168 15.35 29.81 10.82
N ILE A 169 15.46 30.36 12.03
CA ILE A 169 16.50 31.33 12.42
C ILE A 169 17.94 30.78 12.31
N HIS A 170 18.11 29.46 12.29
CA HIS A 170 19.41 28.79 12.25
C HIS A 170 19.82 28.34 10.84
N ILE A 171 19.08 28.73 9.81
CA ILE A 171 19.40 28.40 8.42
C ILE A 171 20.39 29.43 7.86
N GLY A 172 21.59 28.96 7.51
CA GLY A 172 22.54 29.72 6.70
C GLY A 172 22.34 29.49 5.20
N ASP A 173 23.35 29.78 4.40
CA ASP A 173 23.26 29.66 2.93
C ASP A 173 22.95 28.24 2.44
N LEU A 174 21.96 28.13 1.55
CA LEU A 174 21.58 26.87 0.91
C LEU A 174 22.46 26.62 -0.32
N LYS A 175 23.45 25.73 -0.17
CA LYS A 175 24.32 25.33 -1.29
C LYS A 175 23.57 24.58 -2.40
N ASN A 176 22.59 23.76 -2.04
CA ASN A 176 21.74 22.98 -2.95
C ASN A 176 20.44 22.54 -2.23
N THR A 177 19.46 22.01 -2.96
CA THR A 177 18.20 21.46 -2.39
C THR A 177 18.44 20.33 -1.39
N ARG A 178 19.53 19.56 -1.54
CA ARG A 178 19.89 18.44 -0.67
C ARG A 178 20.68 18.86 0.56
N ALA A 179 20.89 20.15 0.78
CA ALA A 179 21.63 20.67 1.91
C ALA A 179 20.92 20.30 3.22
N LYS A 180 21.73 19.91 4.22
CA LYS A 180 21.26 19.68 5.59
C LYS A 180 21.10 21.02 6.29
N ILE A 181 19.91 21.30 6.78
CA ILE A 181 19.53 22.52 7.49
C ILE A 181 19.17 22.22 8.94
N LYS A 182 19.42 23.21 9.81
CA LYS A 182 19.00 23.18 11.22
C LYS A 182 17.64 23.86 11.32
N ILE A 183 16.62 23.10 11.69
CA ILE A 183 15.24 23.57 11.83
C ILE A 183 14.87 23.44 13.31
N GLU A 184 14.22 24.46 13.86
CA GLU A 184 13.75 24.44 15.23
C GLU A 184 12.25 24.11 15.27
N CYS A 185 11.89 23.03 15.93
CA CYS A 185 10.50 22.70 16.23
C CYS A 185 10.10 23.36 17.55
N LYS A 186 8.99 24.12 17.56
CA LYS A 186 8.52 24.82 18.76
C LYS A 186 8.29 23.90 19.97
N GLU A 187 7.95 22.63 19.74
CA GLU A 187 7.69 21.64 20.81
C GLU A 187 8.92 20.80 21.19
N HIS A 188 9.81 20.53 20.24
CA HIS A 188 10.82 19.45 20.37
C HIS A 188 12.27 19.92 20.19
N GLY A 189 12.45 21.22 19.98
CA GLY A 189 13.76 21.87 19.78
C GLY A 189 14.36 21.66 18.40
N ILE A 190 15.66 21.90 18.30
CA ILE A 190 16.42 21.87 17.04
C ILE A 190 16.61 20.44 16.53
N PHE A 191 16.39 20.24 15.24
CA PHE A 191 16.71 19.01 14.52
C PHE A 191 17.30 19.32 13.14
N ILE A 192 18.00 18.34 12.56
CA ILE A 192 18.62 18.46 11.23
C ILE A 192 17.77 17.71 10.21
N GLN A 193 17.51 18.35 9.08
CA GLN A 193 16.79 17.74 7.96
C GLN A 193 17.33 18.23 6.62
N ILE A 194 17.05 17.48 5.55
CA ILE A 194 17.35 17.93 4.18
C ILE A 194 16.30 18.96 3.76
N ALA A 195 16.73 20.09 3.20
CA ALA A 195 15.84 21.19 2.80
C ALA A 195 14.71 20.71 1.86
N ASP A 196 15.05 19.97 0.81
CA ASP A 196 14.08 19.37 -0.12
C ASP A 196 13.04 18.51 0.60
N GLN A 197 13.46 17.64 1.51
CA GLN A 197 12.54 16.78 2.24
C GLN A 197 11.57 17.58 3.13
N HIS A 198 12.04 18.69 3.70
CA HIS A 198 11.22 19.53 4.55
C HIS A 198 10.08 20.20 3.76
N ILE A 199 10.38 20.76 2.59
CA ILE A 199 9.39 21.38 1.69
C ILE A 199 8.53 20.35 0.93
N HIS A 200 8.74 19.05 1.16
CA HIS A 200 7.82 17.99 0.74
C HIS A 200 6.98 17.46 1.91
N GLY A 201 6.88 18.23 3.00
CA GLY A 201 6.01 17.92 4.13
C GLY A 201 6.65 17.02 5.19
N ARG A 202 7.93 16.64 5.09
CA ARG A 202 8.61 15.99 6.22
C ARG A 202 8.85 17.01 7.32
N GLY A 203 8.56 16.61 8.56
CA GLY A 203 8.63 17.48 9.73
C GLY A 203 9.56 16.93 10.80
N CYS A 204 9.35 17.37 12.04
CA CYS A 204 10.06 16.86 13.20
C CYS A 204 9.80 15.36 13.41
N PRO A 205 10.86 14.53 13.51
CA PRO A 205 10.71 13.10 13.79
C PRO A 205 10.01 12.81 15.12
N LYS A 206 10.22 13.64 16.15
CA LYS A 206 9.58 13.48 17.46
C LYS A 206 8.07 13.74 17.38
N CYS A 207 7.63 14.82 16.72
CA CYS A 207 6.20 15.05 16.45
C CYS A 207 5.56 13.87 15.69
N ALA A 208 6.25 13.34 14.67
CA ALA A 208 5.76 12.20 13.90
C ALA A 208 5.59 10.95 14.78
N MET A 209 6.56 10.68 15.66
CA MET A 209 6.50 9.55 16.58
C MET A 209 5.35 9.67 17.60
N VAL A 210 5.09 10.87 18.12
CA VAL A 210 3.95 11.12 19.02
C VAL A 210 2.63 10.82 18.31
N LYS A 211 2.45 11.31 17.07
CA LYS A 211 1.26 11.01 16.26
C LYS A 211 1.09 9.53 15.99
N ILE A 212 2.18 8.83 15.64
CA ILE A 212 2.13 7.38 15.42
C ILE A 212 1.71 6.68 16.69
N LYS A 213 2.32 6.98 17.84
CA LYS A 213 1.96 6.38 19.14
C LYS A 213 0.49 6.61 19.49
N ALA A 214 -0.04 7.81 19.30
CA ALA A 214 -1.45 8.11 19.53
C ALA A 214 -2.38 7.32 18.60
N LYS A 215 -1.96 7.07 17.36
CA LYS A 215 -2.73 6.31 16.36
C LYS A 215 -2.63 4.79 16.55
N THR A 216 -1.54 4.30 17.12
CA THR A 216 -1.25 2.87 17.32
C THR A 216 -1.45 2.38 18.74
N SER A 217 -1.77 3.26 19.70
CA SER A 217 -2.12 2.84 21.06
C SER A 217 -3.49 2.17 21.01
N LEU A 218 -3.49 0.85 20.81
CA LEU A 218 -4.62 0.00 21.15
C LEU A 218 -5.06 0.31 22.59
N GLY A 219 -6.33 0.67 22.78
CA GLY A 219 -6.90 0.82 24.12
C GLY A 219 -7.06 -0.53 24.83
N LEU A 220 -7.34 -0.50 26.14
CA LEU A 220 -7.61 -1.69 26.94
C LEU A 220 -8.75 -2.53 26.34
N ASP A 221 -9.85 -1.88 25.98
CA ASP A 221 -11.06 -2.56 25.46
C ASP A 221 -10.80 -3.27 24.14
N GLU A 222 -10.06 -2.61 23.25
CA GLU A 222 -9.73 -3.19 21.94
C GLU A 222 -8.72 -4.35 22.08
N PHE A 223 -7.78 -4.26 23.02
CA PHE A 223 -6.92 -5.41 23.36
C PHE A 223 -7.75 -6.60 23.85
N ILE A 224 -8.69 -6.39 24.78
CA ILE A 224 -9.54 -7.47 25.32
C ILE A 224 -10.40 -8.07 24.21
N ARG A 225 -11.00 -7.23 23.36
CA ARG A 225 -11.83 -7.68 22.23
C ARG A 225 -11.04 -8.61 21.30
N LEU A 226 -9.85 -8.19 20.86
CA LEU A 226 -8.99 -8.99 19.98
C LEU A 226 -8.49 -10.27 20.67
N ALA A 227 -8.11 -10.17 21.94
CA ALA A 227 -7.59 -11.31 22.68
C ALA A 227 -8.67 -12.39 22.89
N ASN A 228 -9.92 -11.98 23.16
CA ASN A 228 -11.07 -12.89 23.21
C ASN A 228 -11.36 -13.56 21.86
N GLN A 229 -11.21 -12.84 20.75
CA GLN A 229 -11.37 -13.44 19.41
C GLN A 229 -10.30 -14.50 19.11
N ILE A 230 -9.06 -14.28 19.53
CA ILE A 230 -7.93 -15.18 19.26
C ILE A 230 -7.96 -16.42 20.16
N HIS A 231 -8.33 -16.23 21.43
CA HIS A 231 -8.30 -17.29 22.44
C HIS A 231 -9.68 -17.83 22.79
N ASP A 232 -10.71 -17.52 21.99
CA ASP A 232 -12.09 -18.00 22.18
C ASP A 232 -12.59 -17.83 23.63
N HIS A 233 -12.45 -16.60 24.16
CA HIS A 233 -12.85 -16.23 25.52
C HIS A 233 -12.20 -17.05 26.65
N LYS A 234 -11.06 -17.73 26.40
CA LYS A 234 -10.38 -18.61 27.37
C LYS A 234 -9.79 -17.90 28.60
N TYR A 235 -9.41 -16.64 28.50
CA TYR A 235 -8.65 -15.95 29.55
C TYR A 235 -9.46 -14.83 30.21
N ASP A 236 -9.21 -14.61 31.50
CA ASP A 236 -9.78 -13.48 32.23
C ASP A 236 -8.76 -12.33 32.31
N TYR A 237 -9.22 -11.14 31.89
CA TYR A 237 -8.44 -9.91 31.79
C TYR A 237 -8.78 -8.88 32.88
N SER A 238 -9.56 -9.23 33.90
CA SER A 238 -10.00 -8.36 35.00
C SER A 238 -8.87 -7.67 35.77
N LYS A 239 -7.66 -8.26 35.76
CA LYS A 239 -6.45 -7.71 36.41
C LYS A 239 -5.48 -7.03 35.43
N VAL A 240 -5.87 -6.83 34.17
CA VAL A 240 -5.03 -6.17 33.17
C VAL A 240 -5.00 -4.67 33.41
N LYS A 241 -3.81 -4.13 33.67
CA LYS A 241 -3.51 -2.70 33.60
C LYS A 241 -2.79 -2.40 32.31
N TYR A 242 -3.53 -2.04 31.26
CA TYR A 242 -2.98 -1.85 29.93
C TYR A 242 -2.30 -0.48 29.79
N ILE A 243 -1.02 -0.48 29.43
CA ILE A 243 -0.24 0.75 29.18
C ILE A 243 0.13 0.82 27.69
N ASN A 244 0.63 -0.27 27.12
CA ASN A 244 0.98 -0.41 25.71
C ASN A 244 1.17 -1.90 25.35
N GLY A 245 1.41 -2.19 24.07
CA GLY A 245 1.59 -3.57 23.58
C GLY A 245 2.84 -4.31 24.07
N TYR A 246 3.80 -3.64 24.72
CA TYR A 246 5.11 -4.19 25.09
C TYR A 246 5.30 -4.35 26.61
N THR A 247 4.56 -3.61 27.43
CA THR A 247 4.53 -3.79 28.87
C THR A 247 3.80 -5.08 29.21
N LYS A 248 4.38 -5.92 30.07
CA LYS A 248 3.72 -7.15 30.52
C LYS A 248 2.45 -6.82 31.30
N VAL A 249 1.41 -7.59 31.07
CA VAL A 249 0.13 -7.53 31.77
C VAL A 249 -0.14 -8.85 32.49
N LYS A 250 -0.91 -8.80 33.57
CA LYS A 250 -1.35 -9.97 34.34
C LYS A 250 -2.63 -10.52 33.73
N ILE A 251 -2.55 -11.70 33.13
CA ILE A 251 -3.66 -12.43 32.50
C ILE A 251 -3.97 -13.64 33.37
N ILE A 252 -5.25 -13.97 33.53
CA ILE A 252 -5.69 -15.09 34.36
C ILE A 252 -6.02 -16.27 33.45
N CYS A 253 -5.26 -17.35 33.58
CA CYS A 253 -5.61 -18.66 33.05
C CYS A 253 -6.59 -19.34 34.02
N PRO A 254 -7.77 -19.80 33.57
CA PRO A 254 -8.71 -20.52 34.44
C PRO A 254 -8.12 -21.77 35.12
N ALA A 255 -7.20 -22.47 34.45
CA ALA A 255 -6.58 -23.69 34.96
C ALA A 255 -5.31 -23.44 35.79
N HIS A 256 -4.50 -22.45 35.43
CA HIS A 256 -3.14 -22.24 35.97
C HIS A 256 -2.97 -20.94 36.75
N GLY A 257 -4.03 -20.15 36.89
CA GLY A 257 -4.00 -18.89 37.61
C GLY A 257 -3.31 -17.75 36.84
N ILE A 258 -2.77 -16.78 37.58
CA ILE A 258 -2.22 -15.54 37.01
C ILE A 258 -0.87 -15.81 36.34
N PHE A 259 -0.72 -15.38 35.09
CA PHE A 259 0.57 -15.35 34.40
C PHE A 259 0.82 -13.98 33.75
N GLU A 260 2.09 -13.67 33.53
CA GLU A 260 2.48 -12.40 32.91
C GLU A 260 2.89 -12.57 31.45
N GLN A 261 2.31 -11.75 30.57
CA GLN A 261 2.63 -11.77 29.16
C GLN A 261 2.52 -10.38 28.53
N ARG A 262 3.27 -10.13 27.45
CA ARG A 262 3.14 -8.88 26.67
C ARG A 262 1.89 -8.95 25.79
N PRO A 263 1.04 -7.91 25.73
CA PRO A 263 -0.17 -7.91 24.92
C PRO A 263 0.06 -8.27 23.45
N HIS A 264 1.09 -7.72 22.79
CA HIS A 264 1.37 -8.07 21.39
C HIS A 264 1.68 -9.56 21.21
N GLY A 265 2.39 -10.17 22.16
CA GLY A 265 2.70 -11.59 22.13
C GLY A 265 1.47 -12.43 22.36
N HIS A 266 0.58 -11.97 23.24
CA HIS A 266 -0.70 -12.63 23.51
C HIS A 266 -1.61 -12.66 22.27
N LEU A 267 -1.64 -11.55 21.52
CA LEU A 267 -2.38 -11.45 20.25
C LEU A 267 -1.73 -12.25 19.10
N GLN A 268 -0.49 -12.72 19.26
CA GLN A 268 0.16 -13.64 18.32
C GLN A 268 -0.03 -15.10 18.73
N THR A 269 -1.23 -15.45 19.21
CA THR A 269 -1.64 -16.80 19.64
C THR A 269 -0.80 -17.42 20.76
N ARG A 270 0.02 -16.64 21.50
CA ARG A 270 0.75 -17.16 22.65
C ARG A 270 -0.16 -17.13 23.87
N GLY A 271 -0.49 -18.29 24.41
CA GLY A 271 -1.32 -18.44 25.61
C GLY A 271 -0.50 -18.64 26.89
N CYS A 272 -1.14 -19.23 27.89
CA CYS A 272 -0.51 -19.74 29.09
C CYS A 272 0.49 -20.86 28.75
N LYS A 273 1.72 -20.78 29.30
CA LYS A 273 2.77 -21.76 29.06
C LYS A 273 2.43 -23.15 29.59
N GLU A 274 1.75 -23.22 30.73
CA GLU A 274 1.36 -24.49 31.35
C GLU A 274 0.33 -25.23 30.49
N CYS A 275 -0.71 -24.53 30.00
CA CYS A 275 -1.64 -25.07 28.99
C CYS A 275 -0.91 -25.62 27.75
N GLY A 276 0.10 -24.90 27.24
CA GLY A 276 0.87 -25.33 26.07
C GLY A 276 1.72 -26.58 26.32
N ASN A 277 2.16 -26.80 27.56
CA ASN A 277 2.91 -28.00 27.95
C ASN A 277 1.99 -29.20 28.18
N GLU A 278 0.80 -28.98 28.75
CA GLU A 278 -0.20 -30.05 28.96
C GLU A 278 -0.72 -30.64 27.65
N SER A 279 -0.84 -29.83 26.59
CA SER A 279 -1.25 -30.31 25.26
C SER A 279 -0.29 -31.30 24.61
N LYS A 280 0.93 -31.47 25.15
CA LYS A 280 1.92 -32.45 24.67
C LYS A 280 1.77 -33.84 25.29
N PHE A 281 1.03 -33.99 26.40
CA PHE A 281 1.06 -35.22 27.20
C PHE A 281 -0.31 -35.85 27.53
N ASN A 282 -1.46 -35.24 27.21
CA ASN A 282 -2.77 -35.87 27.42
C ASN A 282 -3.87 -35.36 26.46
N PHE A 283 -4.95 -36.14 26.35
CA PHE A 283 -6.15 -35.97 25.51
C PHE A 283 -6.45 -34.50 25.19
N GLN A 284 -6.33 -34.12 23.91
CA GLN A 284 -6.46 -32.72 23.50
C GLN A 284 -7.90 -32.22 23.72
N ARG A 285 -8.04 -31.02 24.31
CA ARG A 285 -9.33 -30.33 24.52
C ARG A 285 -10.17 -30.27 23.24
N SER A 286 -9.53 -30.05 22.09
CA SER A 286 -10.15 -30.06 20.77
C SER A 286 -10.79 -31.41 20.45
N SER A 287 -10.08 -32.52 20.64
CA SER A 287 -10.59 -33.87 20.42
C SER A 287 -11.77 -34.20 21.34
N TYR A 288 -11.74 -33.72 22.60
CA TYR A 288 -12.86 -33.87 23.52
C TYR A 288 -14.11 -33.11 23.06
N ILE A 289 -13.95 -31.85 22.65
CA ILE A 289 -15.05 -31.01 22.16
C ILE A 289 -15.64 -31.61 20.89
N GLU A 290 -14.79 -31.97 19.91
CA GLU A 290 -15.23 -32.58 18.65
C GLU A 290 -16.01 -33.89 18.88
N HIS A 291 -15.56 -34.69 19.85
CA HIS A 291 -16.29 -35.90 20.23
C HIS A 291 -17.66 -35.59 20.85
N CYS A 292 -17.74 -34.56 21.71
CA CYS A 292 -19.02 -34.12 22.29
C CYS A 292 -19.97 -33.55 21.21
N ASP A 293 -19.45 -32.82 20.22
CA ASP A 293 -20.26 -32.31 19.11
C ASP A 293 -20.93 -33.45 18.34
N LYS A 294 -20.18 -34.53 18.07
CA LYS A 294 -20.67 -35.72 17.38
C LYS A 294 -21.67 -36.54 18.18
N VAL A 295 -21.42 -36.73 19.48
CA VAL A 295 -22.16 -37.72 20.30
C VAL A 295 -23.29 -37.09 21.13
N SER A 296 -23.12 -35.86 21.58
CA SER A 296 -24.01 -35.21 22.54
C SER A 296 -24.42 -33.79 22.16
N ARG A 297 -24.30 -33.43 20.87
CA ARG A 297 -24.62 -32.09 20.33
C ARG A 297 -23.87 -30.98 21.08
N GLY A 298 -22.60 -31.24 21.41
CA GLY A 298 -21.72 -30.28 22.08
C GLY A 298 -21.96 -30.14 23.58
N LEU A 299 -22.84 -30.95 24.18
CA LEU A 299 -23.13 -30.91 25.61
C LEU A 299 -22.35 -31.96 26.40
N SER A 300 -21.98 -31.61 27.64
CA SER A 300 -21.35 -32.53 28.59
C SER A 300 -21.84 -32.27 30.01
N ASN A 301 -21.46 -33.14 30.94
CA ASN A 301 -21.80 -33.02 32.35
C ASN A 301 -20.53 -33.07 33.20
N LEU A 302 -20.35 -32.09 34.08
CA LEU A 302 -19.41 -32.14 35.19
C LEU A 302 -20.12 -32.75 36.40
N TYR A 303 -19.47 -33.71 37.06
CA TYR A 303 -19.95 -34.30 38.31
C TYR A 303 -18.94 -34.10 39.43
N VAL A 304 -19.49 -33.88 40.62
CA VAL A 304 -18.78 -33.94 41.90
C VAL A 304 -19.47 -35.01 42.73
N ILE A 305 -18.73 -36.05 43.10
CA ILE A 305 -19.23 -37.14 43.95
C ILE A 305 -18.37 -37.27 45.20
N LEU A 306 -19.01 -37.62 46.31
CA LEU A 306 -18.34 -38.03 47.54
C LEU A 306 -18.27 -39.56 47.57
N CYS A 307 -17.07 -40.10 47.43
CA CYS A 307 -16.77 -41.52 47.54
C CYS A 307 -16.42 -41.88 48.98
N ARG A 308 -16.91 -43.02 49.47
CA ARG A 308 -16.63 -43.50 50.82
C ARG A 308 -16.69 -45.03 50.93
N ASN A 309 -15.88 -45.56 51.83
CA ASN A 309 -16.00 -46.91 52.39
C ASN A 309 -15.91 -46.80 53.93
N ASN A 310 -15.50 -47.86 54.62
CA ASN A 310 -15.36 -47.84 56.09
C ASN A 310 -14.04 -47.18 56.56
N GLU A 311 -13.07 -46.98 55.66
CA GLU A 311 -11.69 -46.58 56.00
C GLU A 311 -11.34 -45.17 55.52
N GLU A 312 -11.93 -44.72 54.40
CA GLU A 312 -11.64 -43.43 53.79
C GLU A 312 -12.88 -42.79 53.15
N ALA A 313 -12.82 -41.47 52.99
CA ALA A 313 -13.76 -40.69 52.21
C ALA A 313 -13.03 -39.59 51.44
N PHE A 314 -13.42 -39.36 50.19
CA PHE A 314 -12.81 -38.36 49.32
C PHE A 314 -13.79 -37.91 48.23
N TYR A 315 -13.52 -36.77 47.63
CA TYR A 315 -14.27 -36.23 46.51
C TYR A 315 -13.64 -36.66 45.19
N LYS A 316 -14.46 -37.03 44.22
CA LYS A 316 -14.04 -37.17 42.83
C LYS A 316 -14.75 -36.13 41.97
N ILE A 317 -13.97 -35.42 41.17
CA ILE A 317 -14.47 -34.42 40.22
C ILE A 317 -14.08 -34.88 38.82
N GLY A 318 -15.06 -35.01 37.94
CA GLY A 318 -14.79 -35.37 36.56
C GLY A 318 -15.91 -35.01 35.61
N ILE A 319 -15.69 -35.28 34.32
CA ILE A 319 -16.66 -35.03 33.25
C ILE A 319 -17.15 -36.31 32.58
N THR A 320 -18.36 -36.25 32.02
CA THR A 320 -19.02 -37.41 31.40
C THR A 320 -20.08 -36.99 30.38
N LEU A 321 -20.15 -37.73 29.28
CA LEU A 321 -21.19 -37.59 28.25
C LEU A 321 -22.53 -38.18 28.71
N HIS A 322 -22.46 -39.21 29.55
CA HIS A 322 -23.61 -39.95 30.07
C HIS A 322 -23.84 -39.66 31.54
N SER A 323 -24.93 -40.16 32.10
CA SER A 323 -25.20 -40.09 33.54
C SER A 323 -24.08 -40.73 34.38
N VAL A 324 -23.84 -40.20 35.57
CA VAL A 324 -22.83 -40.70 36.54
C VAL A 324 -23.01 -42.19 36.80
N GLU A 325 -24.26 -42.66 36.88
CA GLU A 325 -24.63 -44.05 37.10
C GLU A 325 -24.17 -44.96 35.96
N LYS A 326 -24.25 -44.50 34.71
CA LYS A 326 -23.78 -45.26 33.53
C LYS A 326 -22.26 -45.32 33.50
N ARG A 327 -21.60 -44.22 33.85
CA ARG A 327 -20.12 -44.14 33.91
C ARG A 327 -19.54 -45.15 34.90
N PHE A 328 -20.19 -45.34 36.04
CA PHE A 328 -19.66 -46.13 37.15
C PHE A 328 -20.29 -47.52 37.32
N LYS A 329 -21.18 -47.93 36.41
CA LYS A 329 -21.86 -49.22 36.46
C LYS A 329 -20.86 -50.37 36.42
N GLY A 330 -20.74 -51.11 37.53
CA GLY A 330 -19.90 -52.31 37.65
C GLY A 330 -18.40 -52.04 37.79
N VAL A 331 -17.97 -50.78 37.90
CA VAL A 331 -16.54 -50.40 37.91
C VAL A 331 -16.12 -49.54 39.10
N MET A 332 -17.07 -48.97 39.85
CA MET A 332 -16.75 -48.14 41.02
C MET A 332 -16.65 -48.99 42.29
N PRO A 333 -15.48 -49.06 42.95
CA PRO A 333 -15.29 -49.86 44.16
C PRO A 333 -15.82 -49.20 45.44
N TYR A 334 -16.18 -47.92 45.40
CA TYR A 334 -16.69 -47.16 46.54
C TYR A 334 -18.20 -46.91 46.46
N LYS A 335 -18.84 -46.82 47.63
CA LYS A 335 -20.17 -46.19 47.69
C LYS A 335 -20.01 -44.70 47.44
N TYR A 336 -20.89 -44.09 46.66
CA TYR A 336 -20.79 -42.68 46.35
C TYR A 336 -22.12 -41.94 46.50
N LYS A 337 -22.03 -40.64 46.81
CA LYS A 337 -23.16 -39.70 46.82
C LYS A 337 -22.89 -38.59 45.80
N LYS A 338 -23.88 -38.26 44.98
CA LYS A 338 -23.81 -37.08 44.10
C LYS A 338 -23.87 -35.81 44.94
N VAL A 339 -22.81 -35.00 44.87
CA VAL A 339 -22.72 -33.68 45.52
C VAL A 339 -23.20 -32.62 44.55
N LYS A 340 -22.71 -32.66 43.31
CA LYS A 340 -23.10 -31.72 42.26
C LYS A 340 -23.12 -32.37 40.88
N LEU A 341 -24.03 -31.91 40.02
CA LEU A 341 -24.07 -32.23 38.60
C LEU A 341 -24.36 -30.95 37.82
N ILE A 342 -23.45 -30.56 36.93
CA ILE A 342 -23.58 -29.36 36.11
C ILE A 342 -23.56 -29.79 34.65
N ARG A 343 -24.62 -29.49 33.91
CA ARG A 343 -24.72 -29.75 32.47
C ARG A 343 -24.46 -28.44 31.71
N GLY A 344 -23.67 -28.51 30.65
CA GLY A 344 -23.37 -27.33 29.83
C GLY A 344 -22.59 -27.69 28.57
N ASN A 345 -22.16 -26.66 27.83
CA ASN A 345 -21.32 -26.83 26.65
C ASN A 345 -20.00 -27.54 27.00
N ALA A 346 -19.53 -28.42 26.13
CA ALA A 346 -18.36 -29.27 26.36
C ALA A 346 -17.08 -28.46 26.61
N SER A 347 -16.90 -27.34 25.90
CA SER A 347 -15.80 -26.40 26.11
C SER A 347 -15.81 -25.83 27.54
N PHE A 348 -16.97 -25.34 27.97
CA PHE A 348 -17.19 -24.79 29.30
C PHE A 348 -17.01 -25.84 30.40
N VAL A 349 -17.60 -27.03 30.23
CA VAL A 349 -17.52 -28.14 31.18
C VAL A 349 -16.08 -28.63 31.37
N TRP A 350 -15.31 -28.73 30.27
CA TRP A 350 -13.89 -29.06 30.33
C TRP A 350 -13.09 -28.01 31.10
N ASP A 351 -13.27 -26.73 30.78
CA ASP A 351 -12.54 -25.65 31.43
C ASP A 351 -12.90 -25.54 32.92
N LEU A 352 -14.17 -25.78 33.26
CA LEU A 352 -14.63 -25.83 34.64
C LEU A 352 -13.98 -26.98 35.42
N GLU A 353 -13.88 -28.18 34.84
CA GLU A 353 -13.19 -29.32 35.46
C GLU A 353 -11.73 -28.98 35.78
N LYS A 354 -10.99 -28.47 34.79
CA LYS A 354 -9.57 -28.13 34.97
C LYS A 354 -9.38 -27.01 36.00
N ARG A 355 -10.28 -26.03 36.02
CA ARG A 355 -10.28 -24.98 37.05
C ARG A 355 -10.49 -25.57 38.44
N LEU A 356 -11.47 -26.46 38.63
CA LEU A 356 -11.73 -27.10 39.92
C LEU A 356 -10.55 -27.96 40.37
N HIS A 357 -9.94 -28.73 39.46
CA HIS A 357 -8.72 -29.49 39.75
C HIS A 357 -7.56 -28.57 40.16
N GLY A 358 -7.37 -27.44 39.48
CA GLY A 358 -6.36 -26.44 39.83
C GLY A 358 -6.59 -25.83 41.22
N MET A 359 -7.83 -25.47 41.53
CA MET A 359 -8.22 -24.92 42.85
C MET A 359 -8.03 -25.92 44.00
N LEU A 360 -8.13 -27.21 43.72
CA LEU A 360 -8.01 -28.28 44.72
C LEU A 360 -6.67 -29.03 44.67
N LYS A 361 -5.70 -28.54 43.90
CA LYS A 361 -4.43 -29.24 43.66
C LYS A 361 -3.70 -29.62 44.96
N GLU A 362 -3.74 -28.75 45.98
CA GLU A 362 -3.12 -28.99 47.30
C GLU A 362 -3.85 -30.06 48.12
N TYR A 363 -5.10 -30.35 47.79
CA TYR A 363 -5.93 -31.38 48.42
C TYR A 363 -6.01 -32.68 47.61
N ALA A 364 -5.23 -32.81 46.54
CA ALA A 364 -5.22 -34.01 45.71
C ALA A 364 -4.78 -35.23 46.54
N CYS A 365 -5.58 -36.30 46.51
CA CYS A 365 -5.32 -37.52 47.25
C CYS A 365 -5.39 -38.73 46.31
N LYS A 366 -4.69 -39.82 46.67
CA LYS A 366 -4.79 -41.10 45.97
C LYS A 366 -5.65 -42.06 46.80
N PRO A 367 -6.78 -42.55 46.26
CA PRO A 367 -7.60 -43.57 46.93
C PRO A 367 -6.79 -44.84 47.23
N GLN A 368 -7.14 -45.56 48.30
CA GLN A 368 -6.48 -46.82 48.65
C GLN A 368 -6.78 -47.93 47.62
N ILE A 369 -8.02 -47.99 47.14
CA ILE A 369 -8.46 -48.91 46.08
C ILE A 369 -8.38 -48.20 44.73
N LYS A 370 -7.52 -48.70 43.85
CA LYS A 370 -7.37 -48.14 42.50
C LYS A 370 -8.59 -48.42 41.63
N PHE A 371 -8.94 -47.44 40.80
CA PHE A 371 -9.97 -47.57 39.77
C PHE A 371 -9.68 -46.62 38.60
N ALA A 372 -10.35 -46.81 37.47
CA ALA A 372 -10.16 -45.95 36.31
C ALA A 372 -10.54 -44.49 36.61
N GLY A 373 -9.56 -43.58 36.55
CA GLY A 373 -9.72 -42.17 36.87
C GLY A 373 -9.49 -41.82 38.34
N ASP A 374 -8.76 -42.63 39.09
CA ASP A 374 -8.36 -42.37 40.48
C ASP A 374 -7.40 -41.18 40.65
N THR A 375 -6.88 -40.60 39.56
CA THR A 375 -5.99 -39.43 39.55
C THR A 375 -6.69 -38.09 39.80
N GLU A 376 -8.03 -38.05 39.83
CA GLU A 376 -8.84 -36.82 39.95
C GLU A 376 -9.63 -36.80 41.28
N CYS A 377 -8.96 -37.21 42.36
CA CYS A 377 -9.55 -37.34 43.70
C CYS A 377 -8.95 -36.33 44.69
N PHE A 378 -9.78 -35.84 45.61
CA PHE A 378 -9.43 -34.77 46.55
C PHE A 378 -9.96 -35.07 47.95
N SER A 379 -9.17 -34.77 48.98
CA SER A 379 -9.54 -35.07 50.37
C SER A 379 -10.67 -34.17 50.89
N GLN A 380 -10.79 -32.95 50.37
CA GLN A 380 -11.85 -32.01 50.74
C GLN A 380 -12.15 -31.00 49.63
N LEU A 381 -13.31 -30.33 49.73
CA LEU A 381 -13.65 -29.15 48.94
C LEU A 381 -13.34 -27.89 49.76
N THR A 382 -12.82 -26.85 49.12
CA THR A 382 -12.64 -25.54 49.77
C THR A 382 -13.92 -24.73 49.73
N LYS A 383 -14.10 -23.80 50.68
CA LYS A 383 -15.25 -22.88 50.70
C LYS A 383 -15.42 -22.11 49.38
N ASP A 384 -14.33 -21.78 48.71
CA ASP A 384 -14.36 -21.08 47.42
C ASP A 384 -14.86 -21.97 46.29
N VAL A 385 -14.50 -23.26 46.30
CA VAL A 385 -15.03 -24.26 45.36
C VAL A 385 -16.51 -24.50 45.62
N GLU A 386 -16.92 -24.65 46.88
CA GLU A 386 -18.33 -24.83 47.25
C GLU A 386 -19.18 -23.66 46.76
N LYS A 387 -18.77 -22.41 47.07
CA LYS A 387 -19.43 -21.20 46.56
C LYS A 387 -19.49 -21.16 45.03
N LEU A 388 -18.41 -21.53 44.34
CA LEU A 388 -18.38 -21.56 42.89
C LEU A 388 -19.40 -22.56 42.33
N LEU A 389 -19.48 -23.76 42.92
CA LEU A 389 -20.46 -24.78 42.53
C LEU A 389 -21.89 -24.32 42.81
N ASP A 390 -22.13 -23.67 43.94
CA ASP A 390 -23.46 -23.18 44.34
C ASP A 390 -23.98 -22.06 43.44
N ASN A 391 -23.10 -21.19 42.93
CA ASN A 391 -23.49 -20.17 41.96
C ASN A 391 -24.16 -20.73 40.70
N PHE A 392 -23.87 -22.00 40.33
CA PHE A 392 -24.51 -22.64 39.18
C PHE A 392 -25.93 -23.17 39.46
N ASP A 393 -26.36 -23.25 40.72
CA ASP A 393 -27.77 -23.53 41.03
C ASP A 393 -28.63 -22.28 40.83
N SER A 394 -28.10 -21.10 41.14
CA SER A 394 -28.79 -19.81 41.01
C SER A 394 -29.06 -19.43 39.56
N THR A 395 -28.21 -19.83 38.62
CA THR A 395 -28.34 -19.49 37.19
C THR A 395 -29.34 -20.38 36.44
N ASN A 396 -29.65 -21.58 36.96
CA ASN A 396 -30.65 -22.47 36.37
C ASN A 396 -32.10 -22.01 36.57
N GLN A 397 -32.35 -20.97 37.39
CA GLN A 397 -33.65 -20.30 37.44
C GLN A 397 -33.89 -19.30 36.30
N MET A 398 -32.88 -19.02 35.45
CA MET A 398 -33.01 -18.03 34.36
C MET A 398 -32.95 -18.59 32.93
N GLN A 399 -32.81 -19.91 32.75
CA GLN A 399 -32.78 -20.54 31.41
C GLN A 399 -34.03 -21.37 31.06
N LEU A 400 -35.15 -21.16 31.77
CA LEU A 400 -36.46 -21.70 31.40
C LEU A 400 -37.45 -20.63 30.86
N ILE A 401 -37.00 -19.39 30.64
CA ILE A 401 -37.77 -18.37 29.94
C ILE A 401 -36.84 -17.62 28.97
N ALA A 402 -36.73 -18.12 27.75
CA ALA A 402 -36.46 -17.37 26.52
C ALA A 402 -36.67 -18.27 25.30
#